data_AF-A0A1F9DZV6-F1
#
_entry.id   AF-A0A1F9DZV6-F1
#
_cell.length_a   1.000
_cell.length_b   1.000
_cell.length_c   1.000
_cell.angle_alpha   90.00
_cell.angle_beta   90.00
_cell.angle_gamma   90.00
#
_symmetry.space_group_name_H-M   'P 1'
#
loop_
_entity.id
_entity.type
_entity.pdbx_description
1 polymer ?
#
loop_
_entity_poly.entity_id
_entity_poly.type
_entity_poly.pdbx_seq_one_letter_code
_entity_poly.pdbx_strand_id
1 'polypeptide(L)'
;MSSKIGYSSGPFTVDEIGFIQIAPVKVLVAAAKGEIDLNRIVREELASRGLGLNGEWVGFEKARRTHLEAYLMTRPDGKKVRVTIPEDE
;
A
#
# COMPACT_ATOMS: atom_id res chain seq x y z
N MET A 1 -17.63 -5.87 -28.41
CA MET A 1 -17.30 -5.79 -26.98
C MET A 1 -16.12 -4.83 -26.84
N SER A 2 -16.35 -3.61 -26.34
CA SER A 2 -15.27 -2.62 -26.21
C SER A 2 -14.37 -3.03 -25.05
N SER A 3 -13.11 -3.32 -25.34
CA SER A 3 -12.08 -3.50 -24.31
C SER A 3 -11.96 -2.19 -23.54
N LYS A 4 -12.08 -2.23 -22.20
CA LYS A 4 -11.77 -1.07 -21.35
C LYS A 4 -10.26 -0.81 -21.43
N ILE A 5 -9.83 -0.05 -22.43
CA ILE A 5 -8.44 0.39 -22.60
C ILE A 5 -8.30 1.70 -21.83
N GLY A 6 -7.55 1.69 -20.73
CA GLY A 6 -7.26 2.88 -19.91
C GLY A 6 -7.31 2.61 -18.40
N TYR A 7 -6.99 3.64 -17.60
CA TYR A 7 -6.95 3.63 -16.13
C TYR A 7 -8.22 3.10 -15.44
N SER A 8 -9.36 3.04 -16.14
CA SER A 8 -10.68 2.61 -15.65
C SER A 8 -10.97 1.10 -15.78
N SER A 9 -9.93 0.28 -16.00
CA SER A 9 -10.04 -1.18 -16.13
C SER A 9 -10.12 -1.90 -14.78
N GLY A 10 -9.80 -1.21 -13.68
CA GLY A 10 -9.94 -1.69 -12.30
C GLY A 10 -11.23 -1.23 -11.61
N PRO A 11 -11.37 -1.48 -10.29
CA PRO A 11 -12.54 -1.09 -9.51
C PRO A 11 -12.63 0.42 -9.24
N PHE A 12 -11.58 1.19 -9.56
CA PHE A 12 -11.50 2.62 -9.29
C PHE A 12 -11.89 3.46 -10.51
N THR A 13 -12.56 4.57 -10.24
CA THR A 13 -12.85 5.63 -11.20
C THR A 13 -11.62 6.45 -11.53
N VAL A 14 -11.66 7.21 -12.63
CA VAL A 14 -10.57 8.13 -13.00
C VAL A 14 -10.33 9.18 -11.91
N ASP A 15 -11.37 9.63 -11.22
CA ASP A 15 -11.23 10.63 -10.15
C ASP A 15 -10.52 10.05 -8.91
N GLU A 16 -10.76 8.78 -8.58
CA GLU A 16 -10.14 8.11 -7.42
C GLU A 16 -8.64 7.85 -7.61
N ILE A 17 -8.18 7.62 -8.85
CA ILE A 17 -6.76 7.33 -9.15
C ILE A 17 -6.08 8.38 -10.03
N GLY A 18 -6.77 9.48 -10.33
CA GLY A 18 -6.29 10.55 -11.22
C GLY A 18 -5.02 11.23 -10.71
N PHE A 19 -4.77 11.15 -9.40
CA PHE A 19 -3.52 11.64 -8.78
C PHE A 19 -2.24 11.03 -9.39
N ILE A 20 -2.33 9.85 -10.00
CA ILE A 20 -1.18 9.23 -10.69
C ILE A 20 -0.74 10.08 -11.90
N GLN A 21 -1.66 10.78 -12.56
CA GLN A 21 -1.35 11.57 -13.75
C GLN A 21 -0.49 12.80 -13.45
N ILE A 22 -0.53 13.32 -12.22
CA ILE A 22 0.26 14.47 -11.78
C ILE A 22 1.60 14.07 -11.12
N ALA A 23 1.88 12.77 -11.01
CA ALA A 23 3.14 12.29 -10.44
C ALA A 23 4.33 12.61 -11.38
N PRO A 24 5.50 13.00 -10.84
CA PRO A 24 6.68 13.23 -11.67
C PRO A 24 7.09 11.98 -12.46
N VAL A 25 7.52 12.15 -13.71
CA VAL A 25 7.95 11.04 -14.59
C VAL A 25 8.97 10.12 -13.91
N LYS A 26 9.95 10.69 -13.18
CA LYS A 26 10.96 9.90 -12.44
C LYS A 26 10.34 8.95 -11.40
N VAL A 27 9.24 9.35 -10.76
CA VAL A 27 8.54 8.52 -9.76
C VAL A 27 7.78 7.41 -10.47
N LEU A 28 7.12 7.71 -11.59
CA LEU A 28 6.44 6.70 -12.40
C LEU A 28 7.42 5.63 -12.92
N VAL A 29 8.60 6.04 -13.39
CA VAL A 29 9.65 5.11 -13.84
C VAL A 29 10.15 4.24 -12.68
N ALA A 30 10.44 4.84 -11.52
CA ALA A 30 10.91 4.10 -10.36
C ALA A 30 9.86 3.09 -9.85
N ALA A 31 8.58 3.48 -9.83
CA ALA A 31 7.47 2.58 -9.50
C ALA A 31 7.36 1.41 -10.51
N ALA A 32 7.42 1.69 -11.82
CA ALA A 32 7.33 0.67 -12.85
C ALA A 32 8.49 -0.34 -12.81
N LYS A 33 9.67 0.09 -12.33
CA LYS A 33 10.84 -0.79 -12.13
C LYS A 33 10.85 -1.51 -10.77
N GLY A 34 9.89 -1.22 -9.89
CA GLY A 34 9.90 -1.75 -8.52
C GLY A 34 10.99 -1.15 -7.63
N GLU A 35 11.59 -0.01 -8.02
CA GLU A 35 12.57 0.73 -7.21
C GLU A 35 11.92 1.42 -6.01
N ILE A 36 10.59 1.62 -6.06
CA ILE A 36 9.77 2.13 -4.96
C ILE A 36 8.73 1.07 -4.58
N ASP A 37 8.71 0.69 -3.31
CA ASP A 37 7.65 -0.16 -2.74
C ASP A 37 6.41 0.70 -2.44
N LEU A 38 5.57 0.90 -3.45
CA LEU A 38 4.31 1.65 -3.32
C LEU A 38 3.38 1.02 -2.29
N ASN A 39 3.37 -0.31 -2.15
CA ASN A 39 2.54 -0.99 -1.16
C ASN A 39 2.98 -0.64 0.26
N ARG A 40 4.29 -0.54 0.50
CA ARG A 40 4.81 -0.06 1.78
C ARG A 40 4.40 1.38 2.05
N ILE A 41 4.56 2.29 1.08
CA ILE A 41 4.18 3.70 1.26
C ILE A 41 2.69 3.81 1.61
N VAL A 42 1.82 3.09 0.90
CA VAL A 42 0.37 3.08 1.18
C VAL A 42 0.08 2.53 2.59
N ARG A 43 0.79 1.49 3.03
CA ARG A 43 0.64 0.95 4.40
C ARG A 43 1.09 1.95 5.46
N GLU A 44 2.17 2.69 5.23
CA GLU A 44 2.62 3.75 6.14
C GLU A 44 1.57 4.88 6.24
N GLU A 45 0.94 5.26 5.11
CA GLU A 45 -0.18 6.21 5.08
C GLU A 45 -1.44 5.69 5.78
N LEU A 46 -1.78 4.40 5.64
CA LEU A 46 -2.90 3.81 6.37
C LEU A 46 -2.63 3.80 7.89
N ALA A 47 -1.42 3.43 8.29
CA ALA A 47 -1.01 3.45 9.70
C ALA A 47 -1.05 4.86 10.30
N SER A 48 -0.52 5.87 9.58
CA SER A 48 -0.53 7.26 10.04
C SER A 48 -1.95 7.83 10.18
N ARG A 49 -2.91 7.25 9.46
CA ARG A 49 -4.35 7.57 9.52
C ARG A 49 -5.13 6.66 10.46
N GLY A 50 -4.50 5.75 11.20
CA GLY A 50 -5.17 4.85 12.13
C GLY A 50 -6.05 3.80 11.46
N LEU A 51 -5.79 3.47 10.19
CA LEU A 51 -6.58 2.55 9.38
C LEU A 51 -5.95 1.16 9.28
N GLY A 52 -6.78 0.12 9.43
CA GLY A 52 -6.40 -1.28 9.29
C GLY A 52 -6.23 -1.73 7.83
N LEU A 53 -6.09 -3.04 7.61
CA LEU A 53 -5.84 -3.61 6.28
C LEU A 53 -7.03 -3.48 5.32
N ASN A 54 -8.25 -3.34 5.86
CA ASN A 54 -9.46 -3.19 5.05
C ASN A 54 -9.94 -1.73 5.02
N GLY A 55 -9.13 -0.79 5.50
CA GLY A 55 -9.47 0.64 5.56
C GLY A 55 -10.39 1.01 6.73
N GLU A 56 -10.61 0.12 7.69
CA GLU A 56 -11.39 0.38 8.89
C GLU A 56 -10.59 1.16 9.94
N TRP A 57 -11.24 2.06 10.69
CA TRP A 57 -10.58 2.77 11.78
C TRP A 57 -10.29 1.83 12.96
N VAL A 58 -9.00 1.69 13.31
CA VAL A 58 -8.54 0.81 14.40
C VAL A 58 -7.70 1.53 15.46
N GLY A 59 -7.42 2.83 15.25
CA GLY A 59 -6.51 3.63 16.08
C GLY A 59 -5.05 3.50 15.66
N PHE A 60 -4.25 4.55 15.94
CA PHE A 60 -2.88 4.67 15.44
C PHE A 60 -1.96 3.51 15.84
N GLU A 61 -1.98 3.12 17.11
CA GLU A 61 -1.08 2.07 17.62
C GLU A 61 -1.34 0.73 16.94
N LYS A 62 -2.61 0.32 16.93
CA LYS A 62 -3.05 -0.93 16.30
C LYS A 62 -2.77 -0.93 14.79
N ALA A 63 -3.02 0.19 14.10
CA ALA A 63 -2.76 0.30 12.67
C ALA A 63 -1.26 0.16 12.37
N ARG A 64 -0.40 0.85 13.13
CA ARG A 64 1.07 0.73 13.00
C ARG A 64 1.54 -0.72 13.15
N ARG A 65 1.06 -1.41 14.18
CA ARG A 65 1.42 -2.80 14.44
C ARG A 65 0.95 -3.73 13.31
N THR A 66 -0.31 -3.62 12.90
CA THR A 66 -0.88 -4.41 11.80
C THR A 66 -0.12 -4.23 10.49
N HIS A 67 0.22 -3.00 10.11
CA HIS A 67 0.94 -2.73 8.86
C HIS A 67 2.42 -3.14 8.92
N LEU A 68 3.05 -3.05 10.09
CA LEU A 68 4.41 -3.57 10.32
C LEU A 68 4.45 -5.09 10.18
N GLU A 69 3.53 -5.80 10.83
CA GLU A 69 3.41 -7.25 10.73
C GLU A 69 3.18 -7.70 9.30
N ALA A 70 2.24 -7.06 8.60
CA ALA A 70 1.94 -7.35 7.20
C ALA A 70 3.20 -7.17 6.32
N TYR A 71 3.93 -6.07 6.51
CA TYR A 71 5.18 -5.82 5.78
C TYR A 71 6.25 -6.88 6.05
N LEU A 72 6.43 -7.30 7.31
CA LEU A 72 7.38 -8.34 7.67
C LEU A 72 6.98 -9.72 7.13
N MET A 73 5.69 -10.02 7.06
CA MET A 73 5.17 -11.25 6.47
C MET A 73 5.28 -11.28 4.94
N THR A 74 5.30 -10.12 4.28
CA THR A 74 5.41 -10.00 2.81
C THR A 74 6.55 -9.08 2.43
N ARG A 75 7.79 -9.47 2.75
CA ARG A 75 8.97 -8.64 2.45
C ARG A 75 9.03 -8.28 0.95
N PRO A 76 9.66 -7.16 0.59
CA PRO A 76 9.86 -6.76 -0.80
C PRO A 76 10.61 -7.80 -1.64
N ASP A 77 11.42 -8.66 -1.01
CA ASP A 77 12.14 -9.76 -1.66
C ASP A 77 11.27 -11.03 -1.85
N GLY A 78 9.97 -10.95 -1.59
CA GLY A 78 9.01 -12.05 -1.71
C GLY A 78 9.11 -13.09 -0.60
N LYS A 79 9.99 -12.91 0.39
CA LYS A 79 10.18 -13.88 1.48
C LYS A 79 9.18 -13.65 2.59
N LYS A 80 8.54 -14.73 3.02
CA LYS A 80 7.71 -14.73 4.23
C LYS A 80 8.57 -14.90 5.47
N VAL A 81 8.35 -14.05 6.47
CA VAL A 81 8.99 -14.17 7.79
C VAL A 81 7.94 -14.57 8.81
N ARG A 82 8.28 -15.48 9.72
CA ARG A 82 7.50 -15.70 10.94
C ARG A 82 7.72 -14.51 11.85
N VAL A 83 6.67 -13.75 12.10
CA VAL A 83 6.71 -12.61 13.03
C VAL A 83 6.30 -13.12 14.41
N THR A 84 7.18 -12.94 15.41
CA THR A 84 6.81 -13.03 16.83
C THR A 84 6.70 -11.60 17.33
N ILE A 85 5.49 -11.19 17.68
CA ILE A 85 5.22 -9.86 18.21
C ILE A 85 5.41 -9.98 19.73
N PRO A 86 6.35 -9.27 20.36
CA PRO A 86 6.34 -9.15 21.80
C PRO A 86 5.05 -8.44 22.20
N GLU A 87 4.28 -9.05 23.12
CA GLU A 87 3.19 -8.31 23.76
C GLU A 87 3.82 -7.15 24.55
N ASP A 88 3.29 -5.95 24.35
CA ASP A 88 3.77 -4.74 25.00
C ASP A 88 3.73 -4.93 26.54
N GLU A 89 4.87 -4.72 27.21
CA GLU A 89 4.99 -4.61 28.68
C GLU A 89 4.37 -3.30 29.19
#